data_AF-A0AAX3RTX2-F1
#
_entry.id   AF-A0AAX3RTX2-F1
#
_cell.length_a   1.000
_cell.length_b   1.000
_cell.length_c   1.000
_cell.angle_alpha   90.00
_cell.angle_beta   90.00
_cell.angle_gamma   90.00
#
_symmetry.space_group_name_H-M   'P 1'
#
loop_
_entity.id
_entity.type
_entity.pdbx_description
1 polymer ?
#
loop_
_entity_poly.entity_id
_entity_poly.type
_entity_poly.pdbx_seq_one_letter_code
_entity_poly.pdbx_strand_id
1 'polypeptide(L)'
;MRFSINKNKLMIKNPSALSITLTSLTIGSYKVPMKLIDDSFPPFSENQIELPQSVSGEVTWQALNEYGLITKLSIGVLDESIL
;
A
#
# COMPACT_ATOMS: atom_id res chain seq x y z
N MET A 1 -1.06 1.32 -7.32
CA MET A 1 -1.39 0.35 -6.26
C MET A 1 -2.87 0.40 -5.97
N ARG A 2 -3.48 -0.75 -5.68
CA ARG A 2 -4.85 -0.83 -5.14
C ARG A 2 -4.80 -1.37 -3.73
N PHE A 3 -5.75 -0.93 -2.91
CA PHE A 3 -5.76 -1.22 -1.48
C PHE A 3 -7.16 -1.66 -1.06
N SER A 4 -7.22 -2.60 -0.11
CA SER A 4 -8.45 -2.95 0.58
C SER A 4 -8.15 -3.08 2.07
N ILE A 5 -9.04 -2.54 2.91
CA ILE A 5 -8.83 -2.46 4.36
C ILE A 5 -10.03 -3.08 5.05
N ASN A 6 -9.77 -4.06 5.91
CA ASN A 6 -10.78 -4.66 6.77
C ASN A 6 -10.25 -4.74 8.20
N LYS A 7 -10.72 -3.82 9.06
CA LYS A 7 -10.25 -3.66 10.45
C LYS A 7 -8.72 -3.51 10.49
N ASN A 8 -8.03 -4.54 10.93
CA ASN A 8 -6.58 -4.59 11.09
C ASN A 8 -5.89 -5.37 9.96
N LYS A 9 -6.60 -5.71 8.88
CA LYS A 9 -6.02 -6.36 7.70
C LYS A 9 -5.97 -5.39 6.55
N LEU A 10 -4.80 -5.28 5.95
CA LEU A 10 -4.55 -4.49 4.75
C LEU A 10 -4.16 -5.43 3.61
N MET A 11 -4.90 -5.37 2.51
CA MET A 11 -4.55 -6.01 1.26
C MET A 11 -3.96 -4.96 0.32
N ILE A 12 -2.80 -5.26 -0.25
CA ILE A 12 -2.10 -4.39 -1.20
C ILE A 12 -1.92 -5.16 -2.50
N LYS A 13 -2.38 -4.57 -3.60
CA LYS A 13 -2.27 -5.14 -4.93
C LYS A 13 -1.46 -4.25 -5.86
N ASN A 14 -0.51 -4.86 -6.56
CA ASN A 14 0.17 -4.25 -7.69
C ASN A 14 -0.46 -4.75 -9.00
N PRO A 15 -1.42 -4.02 -9.61
CA PRO A 15 -2.02 -4.45 -10.87
C PRO A 15 -1.12 -4.18 -12.10
N SER A 16 0.08 -3.63 -11.92
CA SER A 16 0.94 -3.22 -13.02
C SER A 16 1.94 -4.32 -13.42
N ALA A 17 2.52 -4.18 -14.61
CA ALA A 17 3.58 -5.03 -15.11
C ALA A 17 4.98 -4.68 -14.53
N LEU A 18 5.07 -3.69 -13.64
CA LEU A 18 6.32 -3.20 -13.07
C LEU A 18 6.38 -3.54 -11.58
N SER A 19 7.57 -3.84 -11.05
CA SER A 19 7.77 -3.93 -9.60
C SER A 19 7.66 -2.55 -8.95
N ILE A 20 7.08 -2.49 -7.76
CA ILE A 20 6.90 -1.24 -7.01
C ILE A 20 7.49 -1.42 -5.61
N THR A 21 8.43 -0.55 -5.24
CA THR A 21 8.95 -0.48 -3.86
C THR A 21 8.33 0.71 -3.15
N LEU A 22 7.51 0.44 -2.13
CA LEU A 22 6.88 1.48 -1.33
C LEU A 22 7.89 2.11 -0.36
N THR A 23 7.84 3.43 -0.24
CA THR A 23 8.66 4.19 0.72
C THR A 23 7.84 4.78 1.85
N SER A 24 6.55 4.98 1.63
CA SER A 24 5.59 5.34 2.65
C SER A 24 4.19 4.86 2.31
N LEU A 25 3.42 4.59 3.36
CA LEU A 25 2.00 4.27 3.30
C LEU A 25 1.31 4.83 4.55
N THR A 26 0.24 5.57 4.34
CA THR A 26 -0.61 6.12 5.41
C THR A 26 -2.06 5.75 5.13
N ILE A 27 -2.79 5.39 6.18
CA ILE A 27 -4.22 5.05 6.13
C ILE A 27 -4.93 5.93 7.17
N GLY A 28 -5.71 6.91 6.71
CA GLY A 28 -6.27 7.94 7.57
C GLY A 28 -5.17 8.68 8.33
N SER A 29 -5.17 8.58 9.66
CA SER A 29 -4.11 9.16 10.52
C SER A 29 -2.97 8.18 10.84
N TYR A 30 -3.07 6.91 10.44
CA TYR A 30 -2.09 5.88 10.77
C TYR A 30 -1.01 5.78 9.71
N LYS A 31 0.24 6.12 10.09
CA LYS A 31 1.43 5.87 9.27
C LYS A 31 1.86 4.41 9.45
N VAL A 32 1.73 3.60 8.40
CA VAL A 32 2.09 2.18 8.43
C VAL A 32 3.62 2.08 8.54
N PRO A 33 4.17 1.33 9.52
CA PRO A 33 5.61 1.09 9.58
C PRO A 33 6.08 0.28 8.38
N MET A 34 7.06 0.79 7.62
CA MET A 34 7.57 0.11 6.41
C MET A 34 8.13 -1.29 6.70
N LYS A 35 8.62 -1.55 7.92
CA LYS A 35 9.05 -2.89 8.35
C LYS A 35 7.95 -3.96 8.38
N LEU A 36 6.67 -3.57 8.31
CA LEU A 36 5.53 -4.48 8.21
C LEU A 36 5.16 -4.75 6.75
N ILE A 37 5.76 -4.03 5.80
CA ILE A 37 5.48 -4.10 4.38
C ILE A 37 6.66 -4.80 3.71
N ASP A 38 6.39 -5.65 2.72
CA ASP A 38 7.45 -6.19 1.88
C ASP A 38 8.19 -5.05 1.16
N ASP A 39 9.52 -5.17 1.08
CA ASP A 39 10.40 -4.16 0.47
C ASP A 39 10.11 -3.92 -1.03
N SER A 40 9.41 -4.86 -1.69
CA SER A 40 9.02 -4.74 -3.09
C SER A 40 7.77 -5.56 -3.40
N PHE A 41 6.88 -4.98 -4.21
CA PHE A 41 5.69 -5.61 -4.74
C PHE A 41 5.94 -6.01 -6.19
N PRO A 42 6.07 -7.32 -6.50
CA PRO A 42 6.25 -7.78 -7.88
C PRO A 42 5.08 -7.40 -8.79
N PRO A 43 5.26 -7.49 -10.12
CA PRO A 43 4.16 -7.34 -11.07
C PRO A 43 3.00 -8.28 -10.74
N PHE A 44 1.77 -7.77 -10.82
CA PHE A 44 0.53 -8.52 -10.60
C PHE A 44 0.42 -9.23 -9.24
N SER A 45 1.19 -8.79 -8.23
CA SER A 45 1.17 -9.40 -6.90
C SER A 45 0.03 -8.88 -6.02
N GLU A 46 -0.29 -9.69 -5.01
CA GLU A 46 -1.23 -9.37 -3.93
C GLU A 46 -0.64 -9.84 -2.61
N ASN A 47 -0.54 -8.93 -1.64
CA ASN A 47 0.00 -9.21 -0.32
C ASN A 47 -1.00 -8.76 0.75
N GLN A 48 -1.14 -9.58 1.79
CA GLN A 48 -1.94 -9.25 2.97
C GLN A 48 -1.02 -8.99 4.16
N ILE A 49 -1.24 -7.88 4.84
CA ILE A 49 -0.48 -7.44 6.00
C ILE A 49 -1.43 -7.32 7.19
N GLU A 50 -1.05 -7.89 8.33
CA GLU A 50 -1.71 -7.64 9.60
C GLU A 50 -1.14 -6.37 10.25
N LEU A 51 -2.03 -5.45 10.57
CA LEU A 51 -1.74 -4.21 11.27
C LEU A 51 -1.96 -4.41 12.78
N PRO A 52 -1.18 -3.72 13.63
CA PRO A 52 -1.30 -3.83 15.09
C PRO A 52 -2.59 -3.18 15.64
N GLN A 53 -3.31 -2.43 14.80
CA GLN A 53 -4.57 -1.78 15.16
C GLN A 53 -5.51 -1.75 13.97
N SER A 54 -6.80 -1.60 14.26
CA SER A 54 -7.80 -1.34 13.23
C SER A 54 -7.62 0.07 12.67
N VAL A 55 -7.70 0.21 11.35
CA VAL A 55 -7.51 1.48 10.65
C VAL A 55 -8.60 1.69 9.61
N SER A 56 -8.83 2.94 9.25
CA SER A 56 -9.77 3.35 8.20
C SER A 56 -9.41 4.74 7.70
N GLY A 57 -9.96 5.10 6.53
CA GLY A 57 -9.77 6.41 5.91
C GLY A 57 -8.99 6.35 4.60
N GLU A 58 -8.64 7.53 4.09
CA GLU A 58 -7.92 7.68 2.83
C GLU A 58 -6.55 7.00 2.89
N VAL A 59 -6.20 6.30 1.82
CA VAL A 59 -4.87 5.72 1.66
C VAL A 59 -4.01 6.69 0.87
N THR A 60 -2.82 7.02 1.39
CA THR A 60 -1.81 7.77 0.63
C THR A 60 -0.48 7.02 0.65
N TRP A 61 0.24 7.06 -0.45
CA TRP A 61 1.47 6.28 -0.62
C TRP A 61 2.48 6.97 -1.53
N GLN A 62 3.74 6.58 -1.36
CA GLN A 62 4.85 6.94 -2.24
C GLN A 62 5.70 5.70 -2.52
N ALA A 63 6.41 5.72 -3.64
CA ALA A 63 7.32 4.66 -4.04
C ALA A 63 8.68 5.22 -4.45
N LEU A 64 9.65 4.34 -4.69
CA LEU A 64 10.84 4.66 -5.48
C LEU A 64 10.51 4.54 -6.98
N ASN A 65 10.95 5.51 -7.77
CA ASN A 65 10.98 5.39 -9.21
C ASN A 65 12.25 4.66 -9.68
N GLU A 66 12.37 4.45 -10.99
CA GLU A 66 13.49 3.77 -11.64
C GLU A 66 14.85 4.45 -11.44
N TYR A 67 14.87 5.72 -11.01
CA TYR A 67 16.08 6.48 -10.69
C TYR A 67 16.41 6.47 -9.19
N GLY A 68 15.67 5.72 -8.37
CA GLY A 68 15.85 5.68 -6.92
C GLY A 68 15.35 6.94 -6.19
N LEU A 69 14.52 7.76 -6.84
CA LEU A 69 13.92 8.96 -6.25
C LEU A 69 12.50 8.66 -5.74
N ILE A 70 12.11 9.32 -4.65
CA ILE A 70 10.76 9.20 -4.10
C ILE A 70 9.75 9.89 -5.03
N THR A 71 8.67 9.18 -5.37
CA THR A 71 7.58 9.71 -6.20
C THR A 71 6.77 10.79 -5.46
N LYS A 72 5.98 11.56 -6.20
CA LYS A 72 4.95 12.42 -5.58
C LYS A 72 3.96 11.57 -4.76
N LEU A 73 3.39 12.18 -3.73
CA LEU A 73 2.33 11.56 -2.93
C LEU A 73 1.14 11.20 -3.83
N SER A 74 0.68 9.95 -3.73
CA SER A 74 -0.41 9.42 -4.52
C SER A 74 -1.55 8.98 -3.60
N ILE A 75 -2.79 9.24 -4.01
CA ILE A 75 -3.98 8.68 -3.36
C ILE A 75 -4.14 7.23 -3.83
N GLY A 76 -4.37 6.33 -2.87
CA GLY A 76 -4.61 4.91 -3.13
C GLY A 76 -6.00 4.68 -3.69
N VAL A 77 -6.10 3.81 -4.70
CA VAL A 77 -7.40 3.36 -5.20
C VAL A 77 -7.91 2.27 -4.27
N LEU A 78 -9.05 2.51 -3.62
CA LEU A 78 -9.72 1.52 -2.77
C LEU A 78 -10.49 0.53 -3.66
N ASP A 79 -10.20 -0.77 -3.52
CA ASP A 79 -11.04 -1.82 -4.10
C ASP A 79 -12.21 -2.06 -3.14
N GLU A 80 -13.39 -1.52 -3.49
CA GLU A 80 -14.64 -1.67 -2.71
C GLU A 80 -15.26 -3.08 -2.81
N SER A 81 -14.59 -4.01 -3.49
CA SER A 81 -15.18 -5.29 -3.89
C SER A 81 -14.92 -6.45 -2.91
N ILE A 82 -15.22 -6.31 -1.62
CA ILE A 82 -15.66 -7.45 -0.77
C ILE A 82 -16.52 -6.89 0.39
N LEU A 83 -17.85 -6.87 0.19
CA LEU A 83 -18.87 -6.97 1.25
C LEU A 83 -19.69 -8.23 0.97
#